data_AF-A0A6G2QUM0-F1
#
_entry.id   AF-A0A6G2QUM0-F1
#
_cell.length_a   1.000
_cell.length_b   1.000
_cell.length_c   1.000
_cell.angle_alpha   90.00
_cell.angle_beta   90.00
_cell.angle_gamma   90.00
#
_symmetry.space_group_name_H-M   'P 1'
#
loop_
_entity.id
_entity.type
_entity.pdbx_description
1 polymer ?
#
loop_
_entity_poly.entity_id
_entity_poly.type
_entity_poly.pdbx_seq_one_letter_code
_entity_poly.pdbx_strand_id
1 'polypeptide(L)'
;MEPMLAEFRDVVATLTPQAPALPVVSNLTGTPATVEQLTSADYWADHVRRAVRFADGVSWLAGHGTGVFLELGPDGTLSALTRACLDAAGHDDTAVLPALRKDRPEATALTETATGLYLHGVPLRWDGWFDGTGARLTDLPTYAFQHRRFWPKGVTGLTGDVRAAGLGAAHHPLLAAAVTLANSDGLLLTGRLSTRTHPWLADHTVRGTVLLPGTAFLELAVRAGDEVGCDRVEDLTLAAPLALPEDGGVQVQVWIAGPDDTGRRTLGVYARPDGDDDLPWTRHATGTLA
;
A
#
# COMPACT_ATOMS: atom_id res chain seq x y z
N MET A 1 -44.96 -36.49 -25.05
CA MET A 1 -43.69 -36.97 -25.63
C MET A 1 -43.73 -38.44 -26.04
N GLU A 2 -44.50 -39.32 -25.37
CA GLU A 2 -44.49 -40.78 -25.62
C GLU A 2 -44.46 -41.22 -27.11
N PRO A 3 -45.35 -40.71 -28.00
CA PRO A 3 -45.45 -41.26 -29.35
C PRO A 3 -44.22 -41.03 -30.23
N MET A 4 -43.39 -40.02 -29.92
CA MET A 4 -42.23 -39.64 -30.73
C MET A 4 -40.90 -40.21 -30.19
N LEU A 5 -40.89 -40.87 -29.03
CA LEU A 5 -39.64 -41.25 -28.36
C LEU A 5 -38.80 -42.25 -29.16
N ALA A 6 -39.46 -43.23 -29.80
CA ALA A 6 -38.78 -44.24 -30.60
C ALA A 6 -38.10 -43.61 -31.83
N GLU A 7 -38.85 -42.81 -32.60
CA GLU A 7 -38.33 -42.10 -33.76
C GLU A 7 -37.22 -41.10 -33.38
N PHE A 8 -37.40 -40.36 -32.27
CA PHE A 8 -36.40 -39.45 -31.75
C PHE A 8 -35.10 -40.18 -31.39
N ARG A 9 -35.21 -41.29 -30.66
CA ARG A 9 -34.07 -42.14 -30.29
C ARG A 9 -33.34 -42.66 -31.52
N ASP A 10 -34.08 -43.16 -32.51
CA ASP A 10 -33.49 -43.70 -33.74
C ASP A 10 -32.70 -42.63 -34.49
N VAL A 11 -33.22 -41.39 -34.56
CA VAL A 11 -32.50 -40.25 -35.13
C VAL A 11 -31.25 -39.92 -34.30
N VAL A 12 -31.35 -39.82 -32.98
CA VAL A 12 -30.20 -39.52 -32.10
C VAL A 12 -29.12 -40.61 -32.22
N ALA A 13 -29.50 -41.88 -32.38
CA ALA A 13 -28.58 -43.00 -32.55
C ALA A 13 -27.76 -42.94 -33.85
N THR A 14 -28.18 -42.14 -34.84
CA THR A 14 -27.39 -41.88 -36.05
C THR A 14 -26.26 -40.86 -35.84
N LEU A 15 -26.30 -40.11 -34.74
CA LEU A 15 -25.28 -39.12 -34.41
C LEU A 15 -24.00 -39.80 -33.91
N THR A 16 -22.87 -39.12 -34.05
CA THR A 16 -21.57 -39.57 -33.50
C THR A 16 -21.22 -38.74 -32.26
N PRO A 17 -21.72 -39.11 -31.07
CA PRO A 17 -21.48 -38.32 -29.86
C PRO A 17 -20.00 -38.36 -29.48
N GLN A 18 -19.54 -37.27 -28.87
CA GLN A 18 -18.18 -37.14 -28.33
C GLN A 18 -18.25 -37.05 -26.81
N ALA A 19 -17.19 -37.50 -26.14
CA ALA A 19 -17.05 -37.25 -24.71
C ALA A 19 -17.08 -35.74 -24.44
N PRO A 20 -17.79 -35.28 -23.39
CA PRO A 20 -17.91 -33.86 -23.10
C PRO A 20 -16.54 -33.29 -22.68
N ALA A 21 -16.20 -32.11 -23.19
CA ALA A 21 -14.98 -31.40 -22.80
C ALA A 21 -15.11 -30.74 -21.41
N LEU A 22 -16.33 -30.53 -20.94
CA LEU A 22 -16.65 -29.94 -19.64
C LEU A 22 -17.52 -30.91 -18.84
N PRO A 23 -17.32 -31.04 -17.52
CA PRO A 23 -18.23 -31.81 -16.67
C PRO A 23 -19.67 -31.31 -16.79
N VAL A 24 -20.63 -32.22 -16.85
CA VAL A 24 -22.06 -31.90 -16.97
C VAL A 24 -22.79 -32.47 -15.77
N VAL A 25 -23.56 -31.64 -15.07
CA VAL A 25 -24.55 -32.11 -14.09
C VAL A 25 -25.84 -32.43 -14.83
N SER A 26 -26.28 -33.68 -14.76
CA SER A 26 -27.46 -34.13 -15.48
C SER A 26 -28.73 -33.54 -14.88
N ASN A 27 -29.56 -32.94 -15.74
CA ASN A 27 -30.91 -32.53 -15.39
C ASN A 27 -31.88 -33.72 -15.21
N LEU A 28 -31.47 -34.96 -15.44
CA LEU A 28 -32.26 -36.15 -15.09
C LEU A 28 -31.98 -36.65 -13.67
N THR A 29 -30.74 -36.52 -13.21
CA THR A 29 -30.30 -37.10 -11.93
C THR A 29 -30.01 -36.06 -10.86
N GLY A 30 -29.73 -34.80 -11.24
CA GLY A 30 -29.25 -33.76 -10.34
C GLY A 30 -27.80 -33.94 -9.90
N THR A 31 -27.04 -34.82 -10.57
CA THR A 31 -25.66 -35.21 -10.23
C THR A 31 -24.77 -35.24 -11.47
N PRO A 32 -23.44 -35.29 -11.35
CA PRO A 32 -22.55 -35.41 -12.49
C PRO A 32 -22.91 -36.61 -13.38
N ALA A 33 -23.05 -36.35 -14.67
CA ALA A 33 -23.30 -37.35 -15.69
C ALA A 33 -22.00 -38.07 -16.07
N THR A 34 -22.11 -39.34 -16.45
CA THR A 34 -20.98 -40.09 -17.03
C THR A 34 -20.88 -39.86 -18.53
N VAL A 35 -19.72 -40.18 -19.11
CA VAL A 35 -19.53 -40.13 -20.57
C VAL A 35 -20.53 -41.06 -21.26
N GLU A 36 -20.69 -42.28 -20.75
CA GLU A 36 -21.57 -43.30 -21.31
C GLU A 36 -23.04 -42.83 -21.34
N GLN A 37 -23.47 -42.10 -20.30
CA GLN A 37 -24.79 -41.50 -20.27
C GLN A 37 -24.94 -40.46 -21.38
N LEU A 38 -24.03 -39.50 -21.46
CA LEU A 38 -24.14 -38.39 -22.42
C LEU A 38 -23.94 -38.83 -23.88
N THR A 39 -23.23 -39.92 -24.11
CA THR A 39 -23.04 -40.52 -25.44
C THR A 39 -24.10 -41.58 -25.79
N SER A 40 -25.14 -41.75 -24.97
CA SER A 40 -26.22 -42.71 -25.22
C SER A 40 -27.47 -42.05 -25.81
N ALA A 41 -28.00 -42.61 -26.89
CA ALA A 41 -29.29 -42.19 -27.45
C ALA A 41 -30.45 -42.40 -26.46
N ASP A 42 -30.38 -43.44 -25.63
CA ASP A 42 -31.39 -43.73 -24.61
C ASP A 42 -31.46 -42.62 -23.56
N TYR A 43 -30.31 -42.08 -23.15
CA TYR A 43 -30.26 -40.98 -22.19
C TYR A 43 -30.99 -39.74 -22.72
N TRP A 44 -30.81 -39.39 -24.00
CA TRP A 44 -31.48 -38.23 -24.59
C TRP A 44 -32.99 -38.45 -24.78
N ALA A 45 -33.41 -39.67 -25.12
CA ALA A 45 -34.82 -40.05 -25.16
C ALA A 45 -35.46 -40.01 -23.75
N ASP A 46 -34.73 -40.45 -22.72
CA ASP A 46 -35.16 -40.30 -21.32
C ASP A 46 -35.21 -38.82 -20.91
N HIS A 47 -34.23 -38.00 -21.33
CA HIS A 47 -34.13 -36.59 -20.97
C HIS A 47 -35.30 -35.76 -21.50
N VAL A 48 -35.73 -36.03 -22.73
CA VAL A 48 -36.91 -35.35 -23.30
C VAL A 48 -38.23 -35.83 -22.67
N ARG A 49 -38.22 -36.99 -21.99
CA ARG A 49 -39.43 -37.62 -21.44
C ARG A 49 -39.65 -37.37 -19.95
N ARG A 50 -38.59 -37.44 -19.16
CA ARG A 50 -38.64 -37.38 -17.69
C ARG A 50 -38.55 -35.94 -17.19
N ALA A 51 -38.92 -35.76 -15.92
CA ALA A 51 -38.90 -34.44 -15.30
C ALA A 51 -37.46 -33.89 -15.19
N VAL A 52 -37.32 -32.59 -15.44
CA VAL A 52 -36.06 -31.85 -15.30
C VAL A 52 -35.82 -31.51 -13.84
N ARG A 53 -34.75 -32.05 -13.26
CA ARG A 53 -34.28 -31.84 -11.88
C ARG A 53 -33.34 -30.64 -11.77
N PHE A 54 -33.80 -29.48 -12.27
CA PHE A 54 -33.00 -28.25 -12.34
C PHE A 54 -32.50 -27.79 -10.97
N ALA A 55 -33.38 -27.72 -9.96
CA ALA A 55 -33.04 -27.27 -8.61
C ALA A 55 -31.98 -28.16 -7.95
N ASP A 56 -32.04 -29.47 -8.19
CA ASP A 56 -31.06 -30.41 -7.68
C ASP A 56 -29.68 -30.16 -8.32
N GLY A 57 -29.64 -29.86 -9.63
CA GLY A 57 -28.40 -29.51 -10.31
C GLY A 57 -27.77 -28.21 -9.81
N VAL A 58 -28.58 -27.16 -9.58
CA VAL A 58 -28.11 -25.89 -8.99
C VAL A 58 -27.58 -26.12 -7.58
N SER A 59 -28.32 -26.87 -6.75
CA SER A 59 -27.92 -27.19 -5.38
C SER A 59 -26.62 -28.00 -5.35
N TRP A 60 -26.45 -28.95 -6.26
CA TRP A 60 -25.21 -29.70 -6.40
C TRP A 60 -24.04 -28.77 -6.72
N LEU A 61 -24.18 -27.90 -7.73
CA LEU A 61 -23.13 -26.95 -8.13
C LEU A 61 -22.73 -26.00 -6.98
N ALA A 62 -23.72 -25.43 -6.29
CA ALA A 62 -23.49 -24.53 -5.16
C ALA A 62 -22.80 -25.23 -3.99
N GLY A 63 -23.26 -26.45 -3.63
CA GLY A 63 -22.64 -27.28 -2.61
C GLY A 63 -21.21 -27.73 -2.92
N HIS A 64 -20.78 -27.63 -4.19
CA HIS A 64 -19.43 -27.94 -4.65
C HIS A 64 -18.62 -26.66 -5.00
N GLY A 65 -19.02 -25.51 -4.45
CA GLY A 65 -18.21 -24.28 -4.50
C GLY A 65 -18.37 -23.44 -5.76
N THR A 66 -19.40 -23.67 -6.56
CA THR A 66 -19.68 -22.81 -7.72
C THR A 66 -20.14 -21.43 -7.26
N GLY A 67 -19.31 -20.40 -7.51
CA GLY A 67 -19.60 -19.01 -7.13
C GLY A 67 -20.28 -18.16 -8.20
N VAL A 68 -20.24 -18.59 -9.47
CA VAL A 68 -20.72 -17.81 -10.61
C VAL A 68 -21.51 -18.72 -11.56
N PHE A 69 -22.74 -18.32 -11.89
CA PHE A 69 -23.64 -19.01 -12.79
C PHE A 69 -23.91 -18.14 -14.01
N LEU A 70 -23.76 -18.70 -15.20
CA LEU A 70 -24.03 -18.04 -16.49
C LEU A 70 -25.19 -18.75 -17.18
N GLU A 71 -26.29 -18.04 -17.45
CA GLU A 71 -27.37 -18.55 -18.28
C GLU A 71 -27.07 -18.26 -19.76
N LEU A 72 -27.01 -19.32 -20.55
CA LEU A 72 -26.91 -19.25 -22.00
C LEU A 72 -28.30 -19.43 -22.61
N GLY A 73 -28.88 -18.33 -23.08
CA GLY A 73 -30.22 -18.32 -23.64
C GLY A 73 -30.63 -16.90 -24.06
N PRO A 74 -31.80 -16.75 -24.69
CA PRO A 74 -32.27 -15.46 -25.21
C PRO A 74 -32.79 -14.49 -24.14
N ASP A 75 -32.90 -14.91 -22.88
CA ASP A 75 -33.40 -14.09 -21.78
C ASP A 75 -32.74 -14.51 -20.44
N GLY A 76 -33.27 -14.03 -19.31
CA GLY A 76 -32.78 -14.32 -17.96
C GLY A 76 -33.74 -15.10 -17.07
N THR A 77 -34.53 -16.02 -17.63
CA THR A 77 -35.53 -16.77 -16.84
C THR A 77 -34.87 -17.77 -15.90
N LEU A 78 -33.90 -18.55 -16.39
CA LEU A 78 -33.20 -19.52 -15.54
C LEU A 78 -32.34 -18.83 -14.49
N SER A 79 -31.88 -17.61 -14.74
CA SER A 79 -31.15 -16.79 -13.78
C SER A 79 -32.00 -16.47 -12.56
N ALA A 80 -33.27 -16.11 -12.77
CA ALA A 80 -34.21 -15.89 -11.67
C ALA A 80 -34.50 -17.17 -10.88
N LEU A 81 -34.69 -18.30 -11.57
CA LEU A 81 -34.90 -19.60 -10.91
C LEU A 81 -33.66 -20.09 -10.17
N THR A 82 -32.48 -19.87 -10.73
CA THR A 82 -31.18 -20.20 -10.11
C THR A 82 -31.02 -19.39 -8.84
N ARG A 83 -31.31 -18.08 -8.89
CA ARG A 83 -31.29 -17.21 -7.71
C ARG A 83 -32.22 -17.73 -6.61
N ALA A 84 -33.46 -18.06 -6.93
CA ALA A 84 -34.40 -18.62 -5.96
C ALA A 84 -33.91 -19.93 -5.32
N CYS A 85 -33.24 -20.81 -6.08
CA CYS A 85 -32.64 -22.04 -5.54
C CYS A 85 -31.46 -21.73 -4.59
N LEU A 86 -30.61 -20.77 -4.97
CA LEU A 86 -29.42 -20.38 -4.20
C LEU A 86 -29.81 -19.71 -2.88
N ASP A 87 -30.78 -18.79 -2.91
CA ASP A 87 -31.29 -18.10 -1.73
C ASP A 87 -31.91 -19.12 -0.75
N ALA A 88 -32.68 -20.09 -1.27
CA ALA A 88 -33.27 -21.16 -0.45
C ALA A 88 -32.21 -22.08 0.19
N ALA A 89 -31.03 -22.18 -0.42
CA ALA A 89 -29.90 -22.97 0.06
C ALA A 89 -28.87 -22.16 0.87
N GLY A 90 -29.09 -20.84 1.08
CA GLY A 90 -28.20 -19.97 1.85
C GLY A 90 -26.91 -19.58 1.12
N HIS A 91 -26.95 -19.49 -0.22
CA HIS A 91 -25.82 -19.14 -1.07
C HIS A 91 -25.93 -17.72 -1.65
N ASP A 92 -26.16 -16.74 -0.79
CA ASP A 92 -26.49 -15.35 -1.18
C ASP A 92 -25.34 -14.63 -1.92
N ASP A 93 -24.09 -14.98 -1.62
CA ASP A 93 -22.88 -14.35 -2.18
C ASP A 93 -22.53 -14.79 -3.62
N THR A 94 -23.37 -15.62 -4.24
CA THR A 94 -23.13 -16.13 -5.60
C THR A 94 -23.58 -15.15 -6.69
N ALA A 95 -22.90 -15.14 -7.83
CA ALA A 95 -23.29 -14.36 -9.00
C ALA A 95 -24.14 -15.18 -9.97
N VAL A 96 -25.19 -14.59 -10.54
CA VAL A 96 -26.02 -15.24 -11.57
C VAL A 96 -26.25 -14.23 -12.69
N LEU A 97 -25.77 -14.55 -13.88
CA LEU A 97 -25.68 -13.62 -15.01
C LEU A 97 -26.34 -14.23 -16.24
N PRO A 98 -27.33 -13.58 -16.87
CA PRO A 98 -27.88 -14.02 -18.15
C PRO A 98 -27.10 -13.42 -19.32
N ALA A 99 -26.69 -14.26 -20.27
CA ALA A 99 -25.92 -13.83 -21.44
C ALA A 99 -26.70 -12.85 -22.33
N LEU A 100 -28.03 -13.02 -22.45
CA LEU A 100 -28.91 -12.14 -23.21
C LEU A 100 -30.14 -11.74 -22.39
N ARG A 101 -30.80 -10.67 -22.83
CA ARG A 101 -32.07 -10.18 -22.30
C ARG A 101 -32.97 -9.80 -23.47
N LYS A 102 -34.23 -10.24 -23.45
CA LYS A 102 -35.17 -10.01 -24.56
C LYS A 102 -35.35 -8.53 -24.94
N ASP A 103 -35.22 -7.63 -23.96
CA ASP A 103 -35.46 -6.19 -24.09
C ASP A 103 -34.16 -5.38 -24.24
N ARG A 104 -33.04 -6.02 -24.59
CA ARG A 104 -31.73 -5.36 -24.77
C ARG A 104 -31.07 -5.78 -26.09
N PRO A 105 -30.33 -4.88 -26.76
CA PRO A 105 -29.46 -5.26 -27.87
C PRO A 105 -28.45 -6.33 -27.44
N GLU A 106 -28.33 -7.40 -28.22
CA GLU A 106 -27.52 -8.57 -27.85
C GLU A 106 -26.06 -8.21 -27.55
N ALA A 107 -25.43 -7.36 -28.38
CA ALA A 107 -24.05 -6.94 -28.18
C ALA A 107 -23.85 -6.21 -26.83
N THR A 108 -24.81 -5.37 -26.44
CA THR A 108 -24.78 -4.67 -25.16
C THR A 108 -24.96 -5.65 -24.00
N ALA A 109 -25.95 -6.54 -24.07
CA ALA A 109 -26.21 -7.53 -23.03
C ALA A 109 -25.03 -8.48 -22.82
N LEU A 110 -24.38 -8.92 -23.90
CA LEU A 110 -23.21 -9.78 -23.83
C LEU A 110 -22.00 -9.05 -23.22
N THR A 111 -21.79 -7.78 -23.58
CA THR A 111 -20.69 -6.96 -23.02
C THR A 111 -20.89 -6.69 -21.53
N GLU A 112 -22.13 -6.40 -21.11
CA GLU A 112 -22.49 -6.26 -19.68
C GLU A 112 -22.26 -7.57 -18.93
N THR A 113 -22.62 -8.71 -19.52
CA THR A 113 -22.40 -10.03 -18.93
C THR A 113 -20.92 -10.35 -18.79
N ALA A 114 -20.12 -10.09 -19.83
CA ALA A 114 -18.67 -10.23 -19.78
C ALA A 114 -18.06 -9.35 -18.68
N THR A 115 -18.55 -8.12 -18.53
CA THR A 115 -18.15 -7.22 -17.44
C THR A 115 -18.48 -7.83 -16.07
N GLY A 116 -19.69 -8.36 -15.90
CA GLY A 116 -20.09 -9.05 -14.67
C GLY A 116 -19.20 -10.24 -14.34
N LEU A 117 -18.92 -11.10 -15.32
CA LEU A 117 -18.01 -12.24 -15.17
C LEU A 117 -16.62 -11.79 -14.71
N TYR A 118 -16.07 -10.74 -15.35
CA TYR A 118 -14.77 -10.18 -14.99
C TYR A 118 -14.73 -9.62 -13.56
N LEU A 119 -15.78 -8.89 -13.14
CA LEU A 119 -15.89 -8.34 -11.78
C LEU A 119 -16.00 -9.44 -10.70
N HIS A 120 -16.54 -10.60 -11.07
CA HIS A 120 -16.58 -11.79 -10.21
C HIS A 120 -15.34 -12.69 -10.35
N GLY A 121 -14.26 -12.20 -10.97
CA GLY A 121 -12.96 -12.87 -11.03
C GLY A 121 -12.84 -13.96 -12.10
N VAL A 122 -13.82 -14.09 -13.00
CA VAL A 122 -13.73 -15.04 -14.11
C VAL A 122 -12.70 -14.52 -15.12
N PRO A 123 -11.64 -15.29 -15.44
CA PRO A 123 -10.65 -14.86 -16.41
C PRO A 123 -11.26 -14.84 -17.81
N LEU A 124 -11.28 -13.66 -18.43
CA LEU A 124 -11.73 -13.48 -19.80
C LEU A 124 -10.55 -13.40 -20.76
N ARG A 125 -10.71 -14.05 -21.90
CA ARG A 125 -9.75 -14.04 -23.02
C ARG A 125 -10.04 -12.87 -23.94
N TRP A 126 -9.53 -11.70 -23.57
CA TRP A 126 -9.71 -10.46 -24.34
C TRP A 126 -9.02 -10.49 -25.71
N ASP A 127 -7.95 -11.28 -25.86
CA ASP A 127 -7.28 -11.53 -27.14
C ASP A 127 -8.27 -12.03 -28.20
N GLY A 128 -9.09 -13.03 -27.86
CA GLY A 128 -10.11 -13.57 -28.76
C GLY A 128 -11.28 -12.63 -29.00
N TRP A 129 -11.63 -11.79 -28.01
CA TRP A 129 -12.71 -10.81 -28.14
C TRP A 129 -12.41 -9.73 -29.19
N PHE A 130 -11.13 -9.34 -29.30
CA PHE A 130 -10.69 -8.28 -30.19
C PHE A 130 -10.04 -8.79 -31.49
N ASP A 131 -9.97 -10.10 -31.72
CA ASP A 131 -9.37 -10.67 -32.92
C ASP A 131 -10.09 -10.16 -34.20
N GLY A 132 -9.31 -9.80 -35.22
CA GLY A 132 -9.82 -9.23 -36.47
C GLY A 132 -10.41 -7.82 -36.40
N THR A 133 -10.51 -7.18 -35.23
CA THR A 133 -11.09 -5.83 -35.09
C THR A 133 -10.12 -4.68 -35.38
N GLY A 134 -8.81 -4.95 -35.33
CA GLY A 134 -7.76 -3.92 -35.42
C GLY A 134 -7.57 -3.10 -34.14
N ALA A 135 -8.22 -3.48 -33.03
CA ALA A 135 -8.04 -2.83 -31.73
C ALA A 135 -6.59 -2.89 -31.24
N ARG A 136 -6.18 -1.88 -30.46
CA ARG A 136 -4.84 -1.76 -29.89
C ARG A 136 -4.91 -1.46 -28.41
N LEU A 137 -3.99 -2.05 -27.63
CA LEU A 137 -3.79 -1.66 -26.24
C LEU A 137 -3.37 -0.19 -26.18
N THR A 138 -4.04 0.57 -25.33
CA THR A 138 -3.81 2.01 -25.13
C THR A 138 -3.64 2.26 -23.64
N ASP A 139 -2.66 3.06 -23.27
CA ASP A 139 -2.43 3.43 -21.88
C ASP A 139 -3.61 4.26 -21.35
N LEU A 140 -4.14 3.86 -20.20
CA LEU A 140 -5.13 4.61 -19.45
C LEU A 140 -4.44 5.42 -18.34
N PRO A 141 -5.08 6.50 -17.84
CA PRO A 141 -4.59 7.19 -16.65
C PRO A 141 -4.26 6.20 -15.53
N THR A 142 -3.12 6.40 -14.89
CA THR A 142 -2.69 5.53 -13.78
C THR A 142 -3.66 5.60 -12.61
N TYR A 143 -3.59 4.62 -11.71
CA TYR A 143 -4.43 4.55 -10.51
C TYR A 143 -4.51 5.90 -9.78
N ALA A 144 -5.73 6.38 -9.57
CA ALA A 144 -5.98 7.62 -8.85
C ALA A 144 -5.82 7.38 -7.34
N PHE A 145 -4.57 7.40 -6.86
CA PHE A 145 -4.29 7.21 -5.43
C PHE A 145 -5.03 8.25 -4.58
N GLN A 146 -5.67 7.79 -3.51
CA GLN A 146 -6.23 8.67 -2.48
C GLN A 146 -5.09 9.24 -1.63
N HIS A 147 -4.53 10.36 -2.07
CA HIS A 147 -3.39 10.99 -1.39
C HIS A 147 -3.78 11.48 0.01
N ARG A 148 -3.14 10.91 1.03
CA ARG A 148 -3.17 11.42 2.41
C ARG A 148 -1.75 11.73 2.83
N ARG A 149 -1.55 12.91 3.44
CA ARG A 149 -0.24 13.34 3.92
C ARG A 149 0.08 12.64 5.25
N PHE A 150 0.89 11.58 5.19
CA PHE A 150 1.37 10.83 6.35
C PHE A 150 2.80 11.23 6.77
N TRP A 151 3.13 12.52 6.67
CA TRP A 151 4.44 12.99 7.12
C TRP A 151 4.47 13.04 8.66
N PRO A 152 5.43 12.38 9.34
CA PRO A 152 5.59 12.54 10.77
C PRO A 152 5.79 14.02 11.09
N LYS A 153 4.87 14.62 11.86
CA LYS A 153 5.16 15.90 12.51
C LYS A 153 6.18 15.57 13.59
N GLY A 154 7.40 16.07 13.42
CA GLY A 154 8.48 15.80 14.37
C GLY A 154 7.98 16.00 15.79
N VAL A 155 8.17 14.98 16.63
CA VAL A 155 7.96 15.12 18.08
C VAL A 155 9.09 16.03 18.55
N THR A 156 8.88 17.34 18.45
CA THR A 156 9.69 18.32 19.18
C THR A 156 9.39 18.11 20.65
N GLY A 157 10.10 17.17 21.26
CA GLY A 157 10.06 16.96 22.69
C GLY A 157 10.53 18.23 23.39
N LEU A 158 9.63 18.87 24.14
CA LEU A 158 9.94 19.66 25.33
C LEU A 158 10.96 20.81 25.17
N THR A 159 10.89 21.62 24.12
CA THR A 159 11.40 23.00 24.26
C THR A 159 10.31 23.81 24.96
N GLY A 160 10.43 24.04 26.27
CA GLY A 160 9.70 25.11 26.92
C GLY A 160 9.94 26.42 26.18
N ASP A 161 9.01 27.38 26.26
CA ASP A 161 9.16 28.67 25.59
C ASP A 161 10.38 29.42 26.16
N VAL A 162 11.54 29.26 25.52
CA VAL A 162 12.81 29.90 25.90
C VAL A 162 12.75 31.43 25.79
N ARG A 163 11.71 31.98 25.15
CA ARG A 163 11.48 33.44 25.09
C ARG A 163 11.21 34.04 26.46
N ALA A 164 10.62 33.27 27.39
CA ALA A 164 10.44 33.73 28.77
C ALA A 164 11.78 34.01 29.48
N ALA A 165 12.87 33.38 29.03
CA ALA A 165 14.24 33.64 29.49
C ALA A 165 14.99 34.67 28.63
N GLY A 166 14.31 35.36 27.70
CA GLY A 166 14.91 36.35 26.81
C GLY A 166 15.71 35.77 25.64
N LEU A 167 15.58 34.46 25.36
CA LEU A 167 16.34 33.78 24.31
C LEU A 167 15.54 33.62 23.01
N GLY A 168 16.21 33.70 21.87
CA GLY A 168 15.65 33.36 20.56
C GLY A 168 15.52 31.85 20.39
N ALA A 169 14.58 31.38 19.56
CA ALA A 169 14.44 29.97 19.24
C ALA A 169 15.38 29.59 18.08
N ALA A 170 16.24 28.61 18.28
CA ALA A 170 17.15 28.16 17.22
C ALA A 170 16.46 27.28 16.15
N HIS A 171 15.21 26.87 16.36
CA HIS A 171 14.42 26.07 15.41
C HIS A 171 15.15 24.84 14.87
N HIS A 172 15.94 24.17 15.71
CA HIS A 172 16.79 23.06 15.31
C HIS A 172 16.63 21.88 16.28
N PRO A 173 16.61 20.61 15.82
CA PRO A 173 16.40 19.47 16.71
C PRO A 173 17.46 19.32 17.81
N LEU A 174 18.70 19.76 17.57
CA LEU A 174 19.82 19.65 18.52
C LEU A 174 20.14 20.97 19.25
N LEU A 175 19.59 22.10 18.81
CA LEU A 175 19.83 23.43 19.40
C LEU A 175 18.48 24.07 19.75
N ALA A 176 18.30 24.39 21.02
CA ALA A 176 17.05 24.93 21.55
C ALA A 176 16.97 26.45 21.41
N ALA A 177 18.08 27.16 21.64
CA ALA A 177 18.07 28.61 21.72
C ALA A 177 19.28 29.27 21.04
N ALA A 178 19.09 30.52 20.62
CA ALA A 178 20.11 31.38 20.02
C ALA A 178 20.15 32.74 20.74
N VAL A 179 21.35 33.25 20.98
CA VAL A 179 21.61 34.47 21.78
C VAL A 179 22.70 35.31 21.13
N THR A 180 22.37 36.54 20.77
CA THR A 180 23.36 37.55 20.34
C THR A 180 24.07 38.13 21.56
N LEU A 181 25.39 38.25 21.52
CA LEU A 181 26.17 38.77 22.63
C LEU A 181 26.13 40.30 22.68
N ALA A 182 25.78 40.89 23.82
CA ALA A 182 25.60 42.34 23.91
C ALA A 182 26.89 43.17 23.71
N ASN A 183 28.06 42.56 23.88
CA ASN A 183 29.37 43.20 23.81
C ASN A 183 30.19 42.83 22.57
N SER A 184 29.62 42.09 21.62
CA SER A 184 30.31 41.69 20.38
C SER A 184 29.31 41.31 19.28
N ASP A 185 29.73 41.31 18.02
CA ASP A 185 28.92 40.77 16.90
C ASP A 185 28.91 39.23 16.86
N GLY A 186 29.13 38.60 18.02
CA GLY A 186 29.15 37.16 18.21
C GLY A 186 27.78 36.61 18.59
N LEU A 187 27.62 35.31 18.34
CA LEU A 187 26.39 34.57 18.54
C LEU A 187 26.68 33.28 19.32
N LEU A 188 25.76 32.91 20.20
CA LEU A 188 25.79 31.66 20.95
C LEU A 188 24.51 30.88 20.69
N LEU A 189 24.62 29.65 20.18
CA LEU A 189 23.53 28.69 20.16
C LEU A 189 23.71 27.67 21.28
N THR A 190 22.63 27.25 21.91
CA THR A 190 22.66 26.30 23.02
C THR A 190 21.64 25.19 22.85
N GLY A 191 21.99 23.99 23.29
CA GLY A 191 21.15 22.81 23.24
C GLY A 191 21.51 21.78 24.32
N ARG A 192 20.70 20.73 24.40
CA ARG A 192 20.94 19.59 25.29
C ARG A 192 20.80 18.30 24.49
N LEU A 193 21.85 17.48 24.48
CA LEU A 193 21.87 16.20 23.78
C LEU A 193 21.72 15.05 24.77
N SER A 194 20.85 14.10 24.45
CA SER A 194 20.59 12.92 25.26
C SER A 194 19.96 11.85 24.38
N THR A 195 20.35 10.59 24.58
CA THR A 195 19.73 9.43 23.92
C THR A 195 18.24 9.30 24.26
N ARG A 196 17.78 9.87 25.39
CA ARG A 196 16.36 9.88 25.75
C ARG A 196 15.53 10.82 24.86
N THR A 197 16.07 11.97 24.50
CA THR A 197 15.38 12.96 23.64
C THR A 197 15.70 12.78 22.17
N HIS A 198 16.85 12.17 21.86
CA HIS A 198 17.34 11.89 20.51
C HIS A 198 17.78 10.43 20.42
N PRO A 199 16.83 9.46 20.38
CA PRO A 199 17.15 8.03 20.44
C PRO A 199 18.14 7.55 19.37
N TRP A 200 18.10 8.16 18.19
CA TRP A 200 19.01 7.85 17.08
C TRP A 200 20.48 8.11 17.40
N LEU A 201 20.80 8.93 18.41
CA LEU A 201 22.20 9.15 18.81
C LEU A 201 22.83 7.86 19.36
N ALA A 202 22.04 6.95 19.95
CA ALA A 202 22.53 5.68 20.49
C ALA A 202 23.09 4.75 19.39
N ASP A 203 22.66 4.92 18.14
CA ASP A 203 23.08 4.08 17.02
C ASP A 203 24.53 4.34 16.60
N HIS A 204 25.12 5.49 16.99
CA HIS A 204 26.51 5.81 16.71
C HIS A 204 27.42 5.43 17.90
N THR A 205 27.61 4.13 18.06
CA THR A 205 28.45 3.55 19.11
C THR A 205 29.83 3.13 18.57
N VAL A 206 30.90 3.62 19.19
CA VAL A 206 32.28 3.28 18.84
C VAL A 206 32.94 2.60 20.04
N ARG A 207 33.37 1.35 19.88
CA ARG A 207 33.98 0.53 20.95
C ARG A 207 33.17 0.52 22.27
N GLY A 208 31.83 0.49 22.14
CA GLY A 208 30.91 0.44 23.29
C GLY A 208 30.60 1.79 23.92
N THR A 209 31.11 2.91 23.39
CA THR A 209 30.76 4.26 23.85
C THR A 209 29.90 4.96 22.80
N VAL A 210 28.76 5.51 23.21
CA VAL A 210 27.93 6.36 22.36
C VAL A 210 28.65 7.69 22.16
N LEU A 211 29.04 7.99 20.92
CA LEU A 211 29.72 9.22 20.56
C LEU A 211 28.82 10.05 19.66
N LEU A 212 28.83 11.37 19.84
CA LEU A 212 28.21 12.27 18.86
C LEU A 212 28.89 12.07 17.49
N PRO A 213 28.15 11.75 16.41
CA PRO A 213 28.73 11.57 15.09
C PRO A 213 29.47 12.83 14.62
N GLY A 214 30.58 12.66 13.89
CA GLY A 214 31.29 13.79 13.27
C GLY A 214 30.38 14.65 12.38
N THR A 215 29.43 14.03 11.69
CA THR A 215 28.43 14.71 10.87
C THR A 215 27.45 15.55 11.69
N ALA A 216 27.19 15.22 12.96
CA ALA A 216 26.35 16.04 13.81
C ALA A 216 27.08 17.34 14.23
N PHE A 217 28.41 17.33 14.39
CA PHE A 217 29.16 18.59 14.55
C PHE A 217 29.07 19.48 13.31
N LEU A 218 29.10 18.88 12.12
CA LEU A 218 28.91 19.61 10.86
C LEU A 218 27.50 20.20 10.76
N GLU A 219 26.47 19.45 11.12
CA GLU A 219 25.08 19.95 11.19
C GLU A 219 24.95 21.16 12.14
N LEU A 220 25.57 21.08 13.33
CA LEU A 220 25.62 22.19 14.27
C LEU A 220 26.32 23.43 13.67
N ALA A 221 27.38 23.22 12.88
CA ALA A 221 28.10 24.30 12.21
C ALA A 221 27.30 24.92 11.06
N VAL A 222 26.56 24.12 10.28
CA VAL A 222 25.67 24.62 9.22
C VAL A 222 24.55 25.46 9.81
N ARG A 223 23.86 24.95 10.85
CA ARG A 223 22.80 25.72 11.51
C ARG A 223 23.31 27.03 12.12
N ALA A 224 24.53 27.01 12.67
CA ALA A 224 25.23 28.19 13.15
C ALA A 224 25.50 29.19 12.02
N GLY A 225 25.94 28.72 10.85
CA GLY A 225 26.11 29.52 9.63
C GLY A 225 24.82 30.20 9.19
N ASP A 226 23.71 29.46 9.13
CA ASP A 226 22.39 30.01 8.76
C ASP A 226 21.98 31.20 9.65
N GLU A 227 22.32 31.16 10.94
CA GLU A 227 21.95 32.22 11.90
C GLU A 227 22.76 33.51 11.72
N VAL A 228 23.95 33.42 11.11
CA VAL A 228 24.83 34.57 10.81
C VAL A 228 24.91 34.91 9.32
N GLY A 229 24.15 34.20 8.48
CA GLY A 229 24.12 34.41 7.03
C GLY A 229 25.34 33.87 6.27
N CYS A 230 26.07 32.90 6.85
CA CYS A 230 27.16 32.19 6.19
C CYS A 230 26.64 30.86 5.63
N ASP A 231 26.73 30.65 4.31
CA ASP A 231 26.22 29.45 3.64
C ASP A 231 27.29 28.35 3.47
N ARG A 232 28.53 28.62 3.90
CA ARG A 232 29.65 27.70 3.75
C ARG A 232 30.42 27.47 5.06
N VAL A 233 30.59 26.19 5.40
CA VAL A 233 31.62 25.74 6.35
C VAL A 233 32.91 25.50 5.56
N GLU A 234 33.90 26.37 5.73
CA GLU A 234 35.17 26.26 4.99
C GLU A 234 36.09 25.21 5.57
N ASP A 235 36.16 25.14 6.90
CA ASP A 235 36.87 24.11 7.63
C ASP A 235 36.11 23.74 8.91
N LEU A 236 36.26 22.48 9.34
CA LEU A 236 35.79 22.01 10.63
C LEU A 236 36.77 20.95 11.14
N THR A 237 37.42 21.27 12.26
CA THR A 237 38.35 20.40 12.96
C THR A 237 37.68 19.83 14.20
N LEU A 238 37.59 18.50 14.28
CA LEU A 238 37.11 17.78 15.47
C LEU A 238 38.29 17.57 16.43
N ALA A 239 38.32 18.33 17.52
CA ALA A 239 39.42 18.35 18.48
C ALA A 239 39.32 17.21 19.51
N ALA A 240 38.11 16.85 19.94
CA ALA A 240 37.89 15.79 20.90
C ALA A 240 36.52 15.12 20.66
N PRO A 241 36.41 13.78 20.78
CA PRO A 241 35.12 13.11 20.69
C PRO A 241 34.21 13.57 21.83
N LEU A 242 32.91 13.70 21.56
CA LEU A 242 31.89 13.99 22.57
C LEU A 242 31.14 12.71 22.90
N ALA A 243 31.39 12.15 24.08
CA ALA A 243 30.65 11.00 24.59
C ALA A 243 29.32 11.43 25.18
N LEU A 244 28.26 10.67 24.90
CA LEU A 244 26.95 10.85 25.49
C LEU A 244 26.76 9.83 26.63
N PRO A 245 26.37 10.28 27.83
CA PRO A 245 26.14 9.35 28.93
C PRO A 245 24.89 8.51 28.68
N GLU A 246 24.86 7.29 29.23
CA GLU A 246 23.70 6.40 29.17
C GLU A 246 22.48 7.05 29.85
N ASP A 247 22.71 7.68 31.00
CA ASP A 247 21.74 8.45 31.77
C ASP A 247 22.10 9.95 31.80
N GLY A 248 21.10 10.82 31.69
CA GLY A 248 21.30 12.27 31.70
C GLY A 248 21.53 12.86 30.30
N GLY A 249 22.39 13.86 30.19
CA GLY A 249 22.71 14.48 28.91
C GLY A 249 23.94 15.37 28.96
N VAL A 250 24.24 16.00 27.83
CA VAL A 250 25.28 17.01 27.72
C VAL A 250 24.66 18.33 27.27
N GLN A 251 25.04 19.42 27.93
CA GLN A 251 24.80 20.76 27.44
C GLN A 251 25.80 21.03 26.32
N VAL A 252 25.34 21.63 25.22
CA VAL A 252 26.17 21.99 24.07
C VAL A 252 26.01 23.47 23.79
N GLN A 253 27.13 24.12 23.54
CA GLN A 253 27.22 25.51 23.10
C GLN A 253 27.96 25.60 21.78
N VAL A 254 27.38 26.30 20.82
CA VAL A 254 28.04 26.68 19.56
C VAL A 254 28.27 28.17 19.59
N TRP A 255 29.52 28.57 19.77
CA TRP A 255 29.94 29.96 19.79
C TRP A 255 30.47 30.37 18.43
N ILE A 256 30.06 31.54 17.96
CA ILE A 256 30.48 32.13 16.70
C ILE A 256 31.00 33.54 16.99
N ALA A 257 32.20 33.83 16.50
CA ALA A 257 32.81 35.16 16.62
C ALA A 257 32.10 36.21 15.74
N GLY A 258 32.40 37.48 16.01
CA GLY A 258 32.17 38.56 15.04
C GLY A 258 32.90 38.27 13.71
N PRO A 259 32.47 38.91 12.60
CA PRO A 259 33.15 38.74 11.33
C PRO A 259 34.54 39.39 11.39
N ASP A 260 35.53 38.76 10.76
CA ASP A 260 36.83 39.38 10.52
C ASP A 260 36.76 40.36 9.32
N ASP A 261 37.90 40.98 8.98
CA ASP A 261 37.99 41.93 7.85
C ASP A 261 37.61 41.32 6.49
N THR A 262 37.57 39.99 6.38
CA THR A 262 37.18 39.25 5.18
C THR A 262 35.73 38.76 5.22
N GLY A 263 35.01 39.03 6.31
CA GLY A 263 33.64 38.55 6.56
C GLY A 263 33.57 37.14 7.13
N ARG A 264 34.71 36.45 7.33
CA ARG A 264 34.74 35.10 7.88
C ARG A 264 34.48 35.12 9.37
N ARG A 265 33.91 34.04 9.90
CA ARG A 265 33.60 33.90 11.32
C ARG A 265 34.21 32.62 11.87
N THR A 266 34.95 32.75 12.98
CA THR A 266 35.42 31.59 13.73
C THR A 266 34.27 30.97 14.52
N LEU A 267 34.18 29.64 14.50
CA LEU A 267 33.21 28.84 15.24
C LEU A 267 33.93 27.90 16.24
N GLY A 268 33.31 27.70 17.39
CA GLY A 268 33.68 26.67 18.36
C GLY A 268 32.46 25.92 18.91
N VAL A 269 32.56 24.59 18.98
CA VAL A 269 31.55 23.73 19.62
C VAL A 269 32.10 23.25 20.95
N TYR A 270 31.36 23.55 22.02
CA TYR A 270 31.70 23.24 23.39
C TYR A 270 30.63 22.38 24.02
N ALA A 271 31.01 21.48 24.93
CA ALA A 271 30.07 20.68 25.69
C ALA A 271 30.52 20.48 27.13
N ARG A 272 29.54 20.20 27.99
CA ARG A 272 29.73 19.73 29.36
C ARG A 272 28.56 18.85 29.82
N PRO A 273 28.72 18.00 30.84
CA PRO A 273 27.60 17.28 31.45
C PRO A 273 26.52 18.24 31.97
N ASP A 274 25.24 17.83 31.92
CA ASP A 274 24.10 18.69 32.26
C ASP A 274 23.69 18.69 33.74
N GLY A 275 24.33 17.87 34.57
CA GLY A 275 24.02 17.69 36.00
C GLY A 275 24.87 18.48 36.97
N ASP A 276 25.88 19.22 36.49
CA ASP A 276 26.77 20.04 37.32
C ASP A 276 27.19 21.30 36.56
N ASP A 277 26.64 22.44 36.96
CA ASP A 277 26.84 23.73 36.29
C ASP A 277 28.22 24.35 36.57
N ASP A 278 29.00 23.80 37.50
CA ASP A 278 30.35 24.26 37.82
C ASP A 278 31.43 23.56 36.98
N LEU A 279 31.05 22.53 36.21
CA LEU A 279 31.99 21.84 35.32
C LEU A 279 32.45 22.74 34.15
N PRO A 280 33.74 22.71 33.81
CA PRO A 280 34.28 23.48 32.71
C PRO A 280 33.79 22.97 31.36
N TRP A 281 33.64 23.89 30.41
CA TRP A 281 33.33 23.58 29.02
C TRP A 281 34.54 22.96 28.32
N THR A 282 34.33 21.84 27.64
CA THR A 282 35.36 21.22 26.77
C THR A 282 35.08 21.58 25.31
N ARG A 283 36.12 22.01 24.57
CA ARG A 283 36.00 22.28 23.13
C ARG A 283 36.12 20.96 22.35
N HIS A 284 35.08 20.64 21.59
CA HIS A 284 35.01 19.42 20.79
C HIS A 284 35.25 19.66 19.31
N ALA A 285 34.87 20.82 18.79
CA ALA A 285 35.15 21.21 17.41
C ALA A 285 35.47 22.70 17.30
N THR A 286 36.19 23.07 16.26
CA THR A 286 36.42 24.46 15.84
C THR A 286 36.41 24.53 14.32
N GLY A 287 35.99 25.66 13.76
CA GLY A 287 35.87 25.81 12.31
C GLY A 287 35.82 27.25 11.87
N THR A 288 35.75 27.43 10.55
CA THR A 288 35.58 28.74 9.89
C THR A 288 34.34 28.73 9.01
N LEU A 289 33.50 29.77 9.14
CA LEU A 289 32.30 30.01 8.35
C LEU A 289 32.55 31.18 7.38
N ALA A 290 32.03 31.08 6.16
CA ALA A 290 32.09 32.12 5.12
C ALA A 290 30.74 32.30 4.43
#